data_AF-A0A8D8JJ90-F1
#
_entry.id   AF-A0A8D8JJ90-F1
#
_cell.length_a   1.000
_cell.length_b   1.000
_cell.length_c   1.000
_cell.angle_alpha   90.00
_cell.angle_beta   90.00
_cell.angle_gamma   90.00
#
_symmetry.space_group_name_H-M   'P 1'
#
loop_
_entity.id
_entity.type
_entity.pdbx_description
1 polymer ?
#
loop_
_entity_poly.entity_id
_entity_poly.type
_entity_poly.pdbx_seq_one_letter_code
_entity_poly.pdbx_strand_id
1 'polypeptide(L)'
;MKLLPAALILTFTIDVAVGVGYHEAAFKSVRQARRECSVQLRDGTAGRGECSTRCRGLVTRYWNDSLGLPAETIDRFYQPAAGDAEYYDLTEQCLGEVTAAIPLEDSCRRADCTVQCYGDQYGQLDGETAKFVPFTDLQHRRILMECVAMLGVPVERLALFVKHGIEYYQDAKCLLRCFMLREGHYTDDDGPDMERMSLQCEGNYNDEEFRIKARSCVRSLKEQYLDHCSLAYRIAEECVNGEIAVKNIFLGTIIVVVPSNALDLLPSIPLPTIPGISIPTLIPNLPLPTLPSLLPNLTLPTLPTLLPTIPTALPTNLPTLLPTALPTLLPTA
;
A
#
# COMPACT_ATOMS: atom_id res chain seq x y z
N MET A 1 -38.18 -54.55 20.73
CA MET A 1 -37.89 -53.11 20.93
C MET A 1 -36.38 -52.94 21.08
N LYS A 2 -35.71 -52.44 20.04
CA LYS A 2 -34.30 -52.02 20.09
C LYS A 2 -34.28 -50.57 19.62
N LEU A 3 -33.85 -49.66 20.50
CA LEU A 3 -33.69 -48.23 20.25
C LEU A 3 -32.49 -48.02 19.32
N LEU A 4 -32.69 -47.32 18.21
CA LEU A 4 -31.60 -46.77 17.39
C LEU A 4 -31.11 -45.45 18.02
N PRO A 5 -29.80 -45.17 18.03
CA PRO A 5 -29.29 -43.90 18.51
C PRO A 5 -29.44 -42.82 17.43
N ALA A 6 -29.95 -41.66 17.82
CA ALA A 6 -30.01 -40.47 16.97
C ALA A 6 -28.59 -39.94 16.76
N ALA A 7 -28.11 -39.96 15.51
CA ALA A 7 -26.87 -39.31 15.11
C ALA A 7 -27.09 -37.79 15.04
N LEU A 8 -26.44 -37.05 15.92
CA LEU A 8 -26.41 -35.60 15.91
C LEU A 8 -25.43 -35.16 14.80
N ILE A 9 -25.94 -34.76 13.65
CA ILE A 9 -25.12 -34.20 12.57
C ILE A 9 -24.79 -32.75 12.93
N LEU A 10 -23.56 -32.51 13.38
CA LEU A 10 -23.03 -31.17 13.62
C LEU A 10 -22.69 -30.56 12.25
N THR A 11 -23.59 -29.76 11.68
CA THR A 11 -23.31 -28.99 10.47
C THR A 11 -22.41 -27.81 10.84
N PHE A 12 -21.13 -27.90 10.49
CA PHE A 12 -20.25 -26.73 10.44
C PHE A 12 -20.73 -25.84 9.30
N THR A 13 -21.40 -24.73 9.62
CA THR A 13 -21.58 -23.62 8.69
C THR A 13 -20.22 -22.95 8.52
N ILE A 14 -19.56 -23.19 7.39
CA ILE A 14 -18.48 -22.32 6.95
C ILE A 14 -19.17 -21.04 6.49
N ASP A 15 -19.13 -19.99 7.32
CA ASP A 15 -19.43 -18.63 6.89
C ASP A 15 -18.35 -18.22 5.88
N VAL A 16 -18.53 -18.58 4.62
CA VAL A 16 -17.88 -17.86 3.54
C VAL A 16 -18.64 -16.56 3.45
N ALA A 17 -18.15 -15.53 4.14
CA ALA A 17 -18.47 -14.16 3.81
C ALA A 17 -17.98 -13.90 2.39
N VAL A 18 -18.80 -14.25 1.39
CA VAL A 18 -18.66 -13.74 0.04
C VAL A 18 -19.07 -12.28 0.14
N GLY A 19 -18.10 -11.43 0.47
CA GLY A 19 -18.28 -9.98 0.45
C GLY A 19 -18.72 -9.58 -0.95
N VAL A 20 -19.99 -9.19 -1.08
CA VAL A 20 -20.50 -8.53 -2.27
C VAL A 20 -19.74 -7.21 -2.39
N GLY A 21 -18.81 -7.11 -3.35
CA GLY A 21 -18.23 -5.81 -3.72
C GLY A 21 -16.73 -5.75 -4.02
N TYR A 22 -15.91 -6.73 -3.63
CA TYR A 22 -14.43 -6.64 -3.76
C TYR A 22 -13.88 -7.72 -4.69
N HIS A 23 -14.10 -7.56 -5.99
CA HIS A 23 -13.86 -8.64 -6.96
C HIS A 23 -12.38 -9.08 -7.08
N GLU A 24 -11.41 -8.20 -6.85
CA GLU A 24 -9.98 -8.51 -7.01
C GLU A 24 -9.16 -8.38 -5.72
N ALA A 25 -9.75 -7.88 -4.63
CA ALA A 25 -9.05 -7.72 -3.35
C ALA A 25 -8.68 -9.10 -2.77
N ALA A 26 -7.38 -9.28 -2.50
CA ALA A 26 -6.86 -10.49 -1.89
C ALA A 26 -6.60 -10.29 -0.40
N PHE A 27 -6.91 -11.31 0.40
CA PHE A 27 -6.61 -11.35 1.83
C PHE A 27 -5.81 -12.60 2.15
N LYS A 28 -4.73 -12.44 2.92
CA LYS A 28 -3.82 -13.55 3.24
C LYS A 28 -3.34 -13.46 4.68
N SER A 29 -3.45 -14.57 5.41
CA SER A 29 -2.79 -14.71 6.71
C SER A 29 -1.39 -15.26 6.55
N VAL A 30 -0.55 -15.06 7.56
CA VAL A 30 0.82 -15.61 7.59
C VAL A 30 0.81 -17.12 7.50
N ARG A 31 -0.17 -17.80 8.12
CA ARG A 31 -0.32 -19.26 8.02
C ARG A 31 -0.69 -19.70 6.60
N GLN A 32 -1.58 -18.99 5.90
CA GLN A 32 -1.90 -19.27 4.50
C GLN A 32 -0.67 -19.08 3.61
N ALA A 33 0.05 -17.97 3.78
CA ALA A 33 1.31 -17.71 3.06
C ALA A 33 2.35 -18.80 3.30
N ARG A 34 2.51 -19.28 4.54
CA ARG A 34 3.42 -20.39 4.87
C ARG A 34 3.06 -21.66 4.10
N ARG A 35 1.77 -22.02 3.99
CA ARG A 35 1.31 -23.20 3.23
C ARG A 35 1.56 -23.05 1.74
N GLU A 36 1.33 -21.88 1.18
CA GLU A 36 1.61 -21.60 -0.23
C GLU A 36 3.10 -21.72 -0.53
N CYS A 37 3.94 -21.07 0.29
CA CYS A 37 5.38 -21.10 0.14
C CYS A 37 5.99 -22.49 0.35
N SER A 38 5.43 -23.31 1.26
CA SER A 38 5.93 -24.67 1.44
C SER A 38 5.67 -25.56 0.24
N VAL A 39 4.64 -25.28 -0.57
CA VAL A 39 4.41 -25.97 -1.84
C VAL A 39 5.40 -25.49 -2.89
N GLN A 40 5.63 -24.18 -3.00
CA GLN A 40 6.49 -23.61 -4.04
C GLN A 40 7.98 -23.85 -3.81
N LEU A 41 8.42 -24.00 -2.56
CA LEU A 41 9.83 -24.19 -2.20
C LEU A 41 10.24 -25.67 -2.03
N ARG A 42 9.33 -26.62 -2.29
CA ARG A 42 9.54 -28.06 -2.04
C ARG A 42 10.72 -28.69 -2.79
N ASP A 43 11.07 -28.14 -3.96
CA ASP A 43 12.00 -28.80 -4.89
C ASP A 43 13.45 -28.27 -4.80
N GLY A 44 13.81 -27.53 -3.74
CA GLY A 44 15.20 -27.10 -3.53
C GLY A 44 15.74 -26.14 -4.61
N THR A 45 14.86 -25.55 -5.42
CA THR A 45 15.19 -24.63 -6.52
C THR A 45 15.76 -23.30 -6.04
N ALA A 46 15.63 -22.98 -4.75
CA ALA A 46 16.34 -21.90 -4.10
C ALA A 46 17.72 -22.41 -3.64
N GLY A 47 18.72 -22.32 -4.51
CA GLY A 47 20.08 -22.83 -4.31
C GLY A 47 20.91 -22.14 -3.20
N ARG A 48 20.35 -21.83 -2.04
CA ARG A 48 21.03 -21.48 -0.78
C ARG A 48 19.97 -21.28 0.33
N GLY A 49 19.84 -22.21 1.27
CA GLY A 49 19.14 -22.02 2.55
C GLY A 49 17.59 -21.99 2.52
N GLU A 50 17.00 -21.87 3.72
CA GLU A 50 15.55 -21.82 3.94
C GLU A 50 14.96 -20.44 3.58
N CYS A 51 14.54 -20.22 2.33
CA CYS A 51 13.96 -18.95 1.89
C CYS A 51 12.45 -18.78 2.22
N SER A 52 11.94 -19.48 3.23
CA SER A 52 10.51 -19.55 3.56
C SER A 52 9.94 -18.20 4.00
N THR A 53 10.68 -17.47 4.83
CA THR A 53 10.27 -16.14 5.33
C THR A 53 10.22 -15.11 4.22
N ARG A 54 11.24 -15.06 3.37
CA ARG A 54 11.24 -14.21 2.17
C ARG A 54 10.03 -14.49 1.28
N CYS A 55 9.76 -15.76 0.98
CA CYS A 55 8.60 -16.13 0.17
C CYS A 55 7.30 -15.62 0.80
N ARG A 56 7.12 -15.84 2.12
CA ARG A 56 5.95 -15.34 2.85
C ARG A 56 5.81 -13.83 2.68
N GLY A 57 6.89 -13.08 2.89
CA GLY A 57 6.91 -11.63 2.74
C GLY A 57 6.58 -11.13 1.35
N LEU A 58 7.00 -11.85 0.31
CA LEU A 58 6.65 -11.53 -1.08
C LEU A 58 5.16 -11.77 -1.35
N VAL A 59 4.60 -12.90 -0.92
CA VAL A 59 3.18 -13.23 -1.20
C VAL A 59 2.20 -12.47 -0.33
N THR A 60 2.62 -11.94 0.82
CA THR A 60 1.83 -11.04 1.66
C THR A 60 2.19 -9.57 1.48
N ARG A 61 3.20 -9.25 0.67
CA ARG A 61 3.65 -7.88 0.37
C ARG A 61 4.04 -7.08 1.61
N TYR A 62 4.78 -7.71 2.52
CA TYR A 62 5.51 -6.98 3.56
C TYR A 62 7.02 -6.96 3.29
N TRP A 63 7.49 -7.61 2.23
CA TRP A 63 8.92 -7.67 1.87
C TRP A 63 9.14 -7.25 0.43
N ASN A 64 10.20 -6.47 0.19
CA ASN A 64 10.61 -6.00 -1.12
C ASN A 64 12.08 -6.33 -1.36
N ASP A 65 12.38 -7.20 -2.32
CA ASP A 65 13.77 -7.60 -2.63
C ASP A 65 14.60 -6.47 -3.23
N SER A 66 13.97 -5.53 -3.93
CA SER A 66 14.69 -4.41 -4.55
C SER A 66 15.25 -3.46 -3.49
N LEU A 67 14.56 -3.33 -2.36
CA LEU A 67 14.97 -2.48 -1.24
C LEU A 67 15.70 -3.29 -0.16
N GLY A 68 15.41 -4.59 -0.04
CA GLY A 68 15.91 -5.45 1.02
C GLY A 68 15.46 -4.98 2.40
N LEU A 69 14.25 -4.44 2.48
CA LEU A 69 13.62 -3.87 3.66
C LEU A 69 12.18 -4.39 3.80
N PRO A 70 11.65 -4.46 5.03
CA PRO A 70 10.22 -4.68 5.21
C PRO A 70 9.44 -3.45 4.70
N ALA A 71 8.19 -3.68 4.28
CA ALA A 71 7.25 -2.59 4.10
C ALA A 71 6.93 -1.97 5.46
N GLU A 72 6.67 -0.66 5.50
CA GLU A 72 6.25 0.05 6.72
C GLU A 72 5.07 -0.62 7.42
N THR A 73 4.25 -1.33 6.65
CA THR A 73 2.98 -1.93 7.08
C THR A 73 3.08 -3.41 7.47
N ILE A 74 4.29 -3.92 7.75
CA ILE A 74 4.50 -5.28 8.27
C ILE A 74 3.91 -5.47 9.67
N ASP A 75 3.85 -4.39 10.45
CA ASP A 75 3.27 -4.28 11.78
C ASP A 75 1.82 -4.78 11.86
N ARG A 76 1.07 -4.73 10.75
CA ARG A 76 -0.30 -5.29 10.64
C ARG A 76 -0.42 -6.77 11.03
N PHE A 77 0.68 -7.51 11.05
CA PHE A 77 0.77 -8.91 11.47
C PHE A 77 1.24 -9.10 12.90
N TYR A 78 1.53 -8.03 13.64
CA TYR A 78 2.08 -8.09 14.99
C TYR A 78 1.20 -7.31 15.97
N GLN A 79 1.18 -7.77 17.21
CA GLN A 79 0.55 -7.08 18.33
C GLN A 79 1.62 -6.75 19.37
N PRO A 80 1.87 -5.46 19.63
CA PRO A 80 2.81 -5.05 20.67
C PRO A 80 2.43 -5.63 22.03
N ALA A 81 3.44 -5.95 22.84
CA ALA A 81 3.21 -6.39 24.21
C ALA A 81 2.60 -5.25 25.04
N ALA A 82 1.64 -5.58 25.91
CA ALA A 82 0.99 -4.59 26.74
C ALA A 82 2.00 -3.93 27.71
N GLY A 83 2.14 -2.61 27.62
CA GLY A 83 3.04 -1.83 28.49
C GLY A 83 4.48 -1.70 28.00
N ASP A 84 4.80 -2.24 26.83
CA ASP A 84 6.05 -1.92 26.14
C ASP A 84 5.86 -0.64 25.32
N ALA A 85 6.59 0.41 25.66
CA ALA A 85 6.56 1.67 24.93
C ALA A 85 7.75 1.83 23.96
N GLU A 86 8.76 0.96 24.07
CA GLU A 86 10.03 1.07 23.33
C GLU A 86 10.12 0.06 22.18
N TYR A 87 9.15 -0.86 22.05
CA TYR A 87 9.10 -1.90 21.01
C TYR A 87 9.43 -1.37 19.60
N TYR A 88 8.94 -0.17 19.26
CA TYR A 88 9.17 0.43 17.94
C TYR A 88 10.64 0.80 17.75
N ASP A 89 11.21 1.57 18.69
CA ASP A 89 12.60 2.04 18.62
C ASP A 89 13.60 0.87 18.64
N LEU A 90 13.32 -0.16 19.45
CA LEU A 90 14.12 -1.37 19.51
C LEU A 90 14.04 -2.19 18.22
N THR A 91 12.86 -2.28 17.61
CA THR A 91 12.68 -2.95 16.32
C THR A 91 13.46 -2.21 15.23
N GLU A 92 13.32 -0.89 15.14
CA GLU A 92 14.05 -0.06 14.16
C GLU A 92 15.56 -0.15 14.32
N GLN A 93 16.06 -0.14 15.56
CA GLN A 93 17.48 -0.36 15.82
C GLN A 93 17.95 -1.73 15.28
N CYS A 94 17.20 -2.80 15.58
CA CYS A 94 17.52 -4.14 15.10
C CYS A 94 17.52 -4.22 13.56
N LEU A 95 16.55 -3.57 12.89
CA LEU A 95 16.51 -3.49 11.43
C LEU A 95 17.72 -2.73 10.86
N GLY A 96 18.16 -1.66 11.52
CA GLY A 96 19.39 -0.94 11.19
C GLY A 96 20.64 -1.84 11.27
N GLU A 97 20.74 -2.69 12.29
CA GLU A 97 21.83 -3.65 12.44
C GLU A 97 21.82 -4.72 11.35
N VAL A 98 20.63 -5.26 11.01
CA VAL A 98 20.45 -6.23 9.92
C VAL A 98 20.90 -5.65 8.58
N THR A 99 20.50 -4.42 8.28
CA THR A 99 20.83 -3.76 7.01
C THR A 99 22.32 -3.42 6.90
N ALA A 100 22.97 -3.07 8.01
CA ALA A 100 24.42 -2.83 8.06
C ALA A 100 25.24 -4.12 7.93
N ALA A 101 24.76 -5.24 8.48
CA ALA A 101 25.51 -6.49 8.56
C ALA A 101 25.32 -7.44 7.37
N ILE A 102 24.12 -7.44 6.76
CA ILE A 102 23.75 -8.42 5.73
C ILE A 102 23.60 -7.72 4.36
N PRO A 103 24.34 -8.17 3.33
CA PRO A 103 24.27 -7.55 1.99
C PRO A 103 22.91 -7.78 1.32
N LEU A 104 22.56 -6.91 0.37
CA LEU A 104 21.26 -6.93 -0.31
C LEU A 104 21.03 -8.23 -1.10
N GLU A 105 22.09 -8.82 -1.65
CA GLU A 105 22.02 -10.05 -2.44
C GLU A 105 21.65 -11.28 -1.59
N ASP A 106 21.91 -11.25 -0.28
CA ASP A 106 21.50 -12.31 0.66
C ASP A 106 20.07 -12.08 1.18
N SER A 107 19.15 -11.89 0.24
CA SER A 107 17.75 -11.51 0.48
C SER A 107 17.00 -12.47 1.41
N CYS A 108 17.29 -13.78 1.36
CA CYS A 108 16.63 -14.75 2.24
C CYS A 108 17.06 -14.56 3.69
N ARG A 109 18.38 -14.51 3.96
CA ARG A 109 18.90 -14.28 5.30
C ARG A 109 18.47 -12.92 5.84
N ARG A 110 18.45 -11.89 4.99
CA ARG A 110 18.00 -10.55 5.38
C ARG A 110 16.53 -10.56 5.80
N ALA A 111 15.66 -11.23 5.04
CA ALA A 111 14.25 -11.38 5.39
C ALA A 111 14.05 -12.16 6.71
N ASP A 112 14.83 -13.23 6.92
CA ASP A 112 14.78 -14.00 8.17
C ASP A 112 15.16 -13.13 9.37
N CYS A 113 16.28 -12.42 9.30
CA CYS A 113 16.73 -11.55 10.39
C CYS A 113 15.77 -10.36 10.61
N THR A 114 15.20 -9.78 9.54
CA THR A 114 14.16 -8.74 9.67
C THR A 114 12.95 -9.26 10.44
N VAL A 115 12.40 -10.41 10.08
CA VAL A 115 11.23 -10.97 10.78
C VAL A 115 11.56 -11.39 12.20
N GLN A 116 12.82 -11.80 12.45
CA GLN A 116 13.31 -12.05 13.79
C GLN A 116 13.30 -10.77 14.65
N CYS A 117 13.73 -9.62 14.12
CA CYS A 117 13.63 -8.35 14.85
C CYS A 117 12.20 -8.07 15.34
N TYR A 118 11.19 -8.26 14.48
CA TYR A 118 9.80 -8.08 14.89
C TYR A 118 9.35 -9.11 15.94
N GLY A 119 9.80 -10.36 15.84
CA GLY A 119 9.48 -11.39 16.83
C GLY A 119 10.13 -11.14 18.19
N ASP A 120 11.35 -10.60 18.21
CA ASP A 120 12.14 -10.39 19.41
C ASP A 120 11.81 -9.05 20.09
N GLN A 121 11.51 -7.99 19.31
CA GLN A 121 11.38 -6.61 19.80
C GLN A 121 9.96 -6.03 19.66
N TYR A 122 9.20 -6.39 18.61
CA TYR A 122 7.92 -5.73 18.34
C TYR A 122 6.77 -6.34 19.14
N GLY A 123 6.64 -7.68 19.12
CA GLY A 123 5.60 -8.37 19.87
C GLY A 123 5.09 -9.66 19.23
N GLN A 124 3.86 -10.03 19.55
CA GLN A 124 3.32 -11.33 19.16
C GLN A 124 2.77 -11.32 17.74
N LEU A 125 3.20 -12.29 16.94
CA LEU A 125 2.72 -12.51 15.58
C LEU A 125 1.26 -13.00 15.58
N ASP A 126 0.37 -12.26 14.92
CA ASP A 126 -0.95 -12.69 14.48
C ASP A 126 -0.81 -13.54 13.20
N GLY A 127 -0.60 -14.84 13.42
CA GLY A 127 -0.40 -15.81 12.34
C GLY A 127 -1.69 -16.18 11.57
N GLU A 128 -2.85 -15.87 12.12
CA GLU A 128 -4.12 -16.49 11.76
C GLU A 128 -5.05 -15.57 10.99
N THR A 129 -5.13 -14.30 11.38
CA THR A 129 -6.02 -13.32 10.75
C THR A 129 -5.54 -12.99 9.34
N ALA A 130 -6.44 -13.08 8.36
CA ALA A 130 -6.13 -12.67 7.00
C ALA A 130 -6.10 -11.14 6.91
N LYS A 131 -5.04 -10.60 6.33
CA LYS A 131 -4.87 -9.16 6.10
C LYS A 131 -4.93 -8.87 4.61
N PHE A 132 -5.38 -7.67 4.24
CA PHE A 132 -5.37 -7.22 2.85
C PHE A 132 -3.94 -7.30 2.28
N VAL A 133 -3.84 -7.75 1.03
CA VAL A 133 -2.57 -7.85 0.29
C VAL A 133 -2.55 -6.74 -0.75
N PRO A 134 -1.64 -5.75 -0.61
CA PRO A 134 -1.43 -4.72 -1.61
C PRO A 134 -1.25 -5.27 -3.03
N PHE A 135 -1.86 -4.60 -3.98
CA PHE A 135 -1.74 -4.86 -5.39
C PHE A 135 -0.34 -4.48 -5.90
N THR A 136 0.06 -5.18 -6.95
CA THR A 136 1.25 -4.87 -7.76
C THR A 136 0.89 -4.02 -8.95
N ASP A 137 1.90 -3.36 -9.55
CA ASP A 137 1.77 -2.67 -10.83
C ASP A 137 1.11 -3.51 -11.93
N LEU A 138 1.42 -4.81 -12.00
CA LEU A 138 0.81 -5.71 -12.98
C LEU A 138 -0.69 -5.92 -12.71
N GLN A 139 -1.07 -6.01 -11.43
CA GLN A 139 -2.48 -6.12 -11.05
C GLN A 139 -3.22 -4.80 -11.29
N HIS A 140 -2.63 -3.65 -10.93
CA HIS A 140 -3.19 -2.33 -11.24
C HIS A 140 -3.45 -2.18 -12.74
N ARG A 141 -2.47 -2.52 -13.60
CA ARG A 141 -2.64 -2.48 -15.07
C ARG A 141 -3.77 -3.38 -15.56
N ARG A 142 -3.86 -4.60 -15.02
CA ARG A 142 -4.94 -5.53 -15.35
C ARG A 142 -6.31 -4.95 -14.97
N ILE A 143 -6.45 -4.48 -13.72
CA ILE A 143 -7.70 -3.91 -13.21
C ILE A 143 -8.10 -2.68 -14.02
N LEU A 144 -7.15 -1.79 -14.33
CA LEU A 144 -7.39 -0.63 -15.19
C LEU A 144 -7.95 -1.07 -16.55
N MET A 145 -7.31 -2.02 -17.23
CA MET A 145 -7.74 -2.45 -18.56
C MET A 145 -9.08 -3.19 -18.56
N GLU A 146 -9.38 -3.94 -17.50
CA GLU A 146 -10.70 -4.51 -17.31
C GLU A 146 -11.76 -3.41 -17.13
N CYS A 147 -11.47 -2.36 -16.35
CA CYS A 147 -12.37 -1.21 -16.21
C CYS A 147 -12.55 -0.43 -17.51
N VAL A 148 -11.48 -0.22 -18.29
CA VAL A 148 -11.54 0.39 -19.63
C VAL A 148 -12.49 -0.40 -20.54
N ALA A 149 -12.37 -1.73 -20.56
CA ALA A 149 -13.23 -2.60 -21.34
C ALA A 149 -14.69 -2.58 -20.86
N MET A 150 -14.93 -2.68 -19.55
CA MET A 150 -16.28 -2.67 -18.96
C MET A 150 -17.03 -1.36 -19.22
N LEU A 151 -16.33 -0.22 -19.15
CA LEU A 151 -16.90 1.11 -19.37
C LEU A 151 -16.91 1.50 -20.85
N GLY A 152 -16.33 0.69 -21.73
CA GLY A 152 -16.24 0.98 -23.16
C GLY A 152 -15.43 2.24 -23.47
N VAL A 153 -14.38 2.53 -22.69
CA VAL A 153 -13.50 3.68 -22.91
C VAL A 153 -12.48 3.32 -24.00
N PRO A 154 -12.42 4.04 -25.14
CA PRO A 154 -11.34 3.86 -26.10
C PRO A 154 -9.96 4.10 -25.45
N VAL A 155 -9.00 3.20 -25.69
CA VAL A 155 -7.66 3.27 -25.07
C VAL A 155 -6.95 4.57 -25.41
N GLU A 156 -7.19 5.13 -26.60
CA GLU A 156 -6.62 6.38 -27.06
C GLU A 156 -7.07 7.59 -26.22
N ARG A 157 -8.25 7.50 -25.58
CA ARG A 157 -8.75 8.56 -24.69
C ARG A 157 -7.98 8.64 -23.38
N LEU A 158 -7.31 7.57 -22.96
CA LEU A 158 -6.51 7.57 -21.73
C LEU A 158 -5.41 8.63 -21.76
N ALA A 159 -4.83 8.89 -22.94
CA ALA A 159 -3.85 9.96 -23.12
C ALA A 159 -4.42 11.35 -22.83
N LEU A 160 -5.71 11.59 -23.11
CA LEU A 160 -6.38 12.86 -22.78
C LEU A 160 -6.52 13.05 -21.26
N PHE A 161 -6.79 11.97 -20.53
CA PHE A 161 -6.97 12.03 -19.07
C PHE A 161 -5.67 12.43 -18.37
N VAL A 162 -4.54 11.89 -18.85
CA VAL A 162 -3.21 12.28 -18.36
C VAL A 162 -2.87 13.70 -18.76
N LYS A 163 -3.12 14.08 -20.03
CA LYS A 163 -2.71 15.38 -20.58
C LYS A 163 -3.49 16.56 -20.00
N HIS A 164 -4.79 16.41 -19.82
CA HIS A 164 -5.65 17.51 -19.41
C HIS A 164 -6.14 17.40 -17.97
N GLY A 165 -6.17 16.21 -17.38
CA GLY A 165 -6.69 15.99 -16.03
C GLY A 165 -8.02 15.24 -16.01
N ILE A 166 -8.30 14.56 -14.90
CA ILE A 166 -9.49 13.71 -14.69
C ILE A 166 -10.75 14.58 -14.53
N GLU A 167 -10.63 15.77 -13.95
CA GLU A 167 -11.73 16.70 -13.65
C GLU A 167 -12.58 17.06 -14.88
N TYR A 168 -11.97 17.04 -16.06
CA TYR A 168 -12.59 17.48 -17.32
C TYR A 168 -13.38 16.38 -18.04
N TYR A 169 -13.24 15.12 -17.63
CA TYR A 169 -13.78 13.98 -18.36
C TYR A 169 -14.62 13.07 -17.47
N GLN A 170 -15.91 12.95 -17.78
CA GLN A 170 -16.82 12.12 -16.99
C GLN A 170 -16.44 10.63 -17.04
N ASP A 171 -15.99 10.16 -18.19
CA ASP A 171 -15.46 8.81 -18.38
C ASP A 171 -14.17 8.57 -17.60
N ALA A 172 -13.30 9.57 -17.44
CA ALA A 172 -12.12 9.46 -16.57
C ALA A 172 -12.51 9.32 -15.09
N LYS A 173 -13.49 10.10 -14.62
CA LYS A 173 -14.02 10.01 -13.25
C LYS A 173 -14.64 8.64 -12.99
N CYS A 174 -15.42 8.12 -13.95
CA CYS A 174 -16.00 6.79 -13.84
C CYS A 174 -14.95 5.69 -13.89
N LEU A 175 -13.89 5.87 -14.68
CA LEU A 175 -12.77 4.93 -14.75
C LEU A 175 -12.01 4.86 -13.42
N LEU A 176 -11.71 6.00 -12.80
CA LEU A 176 -11.12 6.07 -11.46
C LEU A 176 -12.02 5.39 -10.42
N ARG A 177 -13.33 5.64 -10.45
CA ARG A 177 -14.29 4.95 -9.56
C ARG A 177 -14.24 3.44 -9.74
N CYS A 178 -14.28 2.95 -10.99
CA CYS A 178 -14.22 1.51 -11.27
C CYS A 178 -12.93 0.89 -10.73
N PHE A 179 -11.80 1.56 -10.93
CA PHE A 179 -10.50 1.12 -10.45
C PHE A 179 -10.51 0.95 -8.93
N MET A 180 -10.92 1.98 -8.17
CA MET A 180 -10.98 1.92 -6.70
C MET A 180 -11.98 0.89 -6.18
N LEU A 181 -13.13 0.69 -6.85
CA LEU A 181 -14.11 -0.35 -6.50
C LEU A 181 -13.53 -1.75 -6.68
N ARG A 182 -12.88 -2.02 -7.81
CA ARG A 182 -12.32 -3.35 -8.13
C ARG A 182 -11.20 -3.73 -7.18
N GLU A 183 -10.40 -2.75 -6.77
CA GLU A 183 -9.34 -2.93 -5.77
C GLU A 183 -9.89 -3.05 -4.34
N GLY A 184 -11.15 -2.66 -4.13
CA GLY A 184 -11.76 -2.64 -2.81
C GLY A 184 -11.18 -1.57 -1.89
N HIS A 185 -10.66 -0.50 -2.46
CA HIS A 185 -10.28 0.73 -1.75
C HIS A 185 -11.45 1.69 -1.58
N TYR A 186 -12.60 1.42 -2.19
CA TYR A 186 -13.76 2.29 -2.19
C TYR A 186 -15.07 1.49 -2.30
N THR A 187 -16.14 1.99 -1.71
CA THR A 187 -17.54 1.63 -2.02
C THR A 187 -18.38 2.90 -2.18
N ASP A 188 -19.48 2.85 -2.93
CA ASP A 188 -20.36 4.02 -3.03
C ASP A 188 -21.01 4.37 -1.68
N ASP A 189 -21.34 3.34 -0.90
CA ASP A 189 -22.07 3.48 0.37
C ASP A 189 -21.17 4.05 1.48
N ASP A 190 -19.96 3.53 1.63
CA ASP A 190 -19.05 3.89 2.74
C ASP A 190 -18.00 4.92 2.32
N GLY A 191 -17.65 4.96 1.04
CA GLY A 191 -16.56 5.78 0.52
C GLY A 191 -15.23 5.04 0.61
N PRO A 192 -14.10 5.74 0.88
CA PRO A 192 -12.77 5.13 0.86
C PRO A 192 -12.53 4.22 2.07
N ASP A 193 -11.95 3.04 1.84
CA ASP A 193 -11.42 2.15 2.88
C ASP A 193 -10.01 2.62 3.26
N MET A 194 -9.95 3.49 4.27
CA MET A 194 -8.69 4.13 4.70
C MET A 194 -7.63 3.13 5.17
N GLU A 195 -8.05 1.98 5.73
CA GLU A 195 -7.10 0.96 6.20
C GLU A 195 -6.42 0.29 5.01
N ARG A 196 -7.19 -0.17 4.01
CA ARG A 196 -6.63 -0.80 2.81
C ARG A 196 -5.82 0.18 1.97
N MET A 197 -6.30 1.43 1.85
CA MET A 197 -5.54 2.47 1.15
C MET A 197 -4.20 2.72 1.84
N SER A 198 -4.16 2.75 3.18
CA SER A 198 -2.90 2.88 3.93
C SER A 198 -1.94 1.72 3.64
N LEU A 199 -2.46 0.49 3.62
CA LEU A 199 -1.65 -0.69 3.28
C LEU A 199 -1.09 -0.64 1.86
N GLN A 200 -1.87 -0.14 0.90
CA GLN A 200 -1.45 0.00 -0.50
C GLN A 200 -0.41 1.11 -0.69
N CYS A 201 -0.52 2.20 0.08
CA CYS A 201 0.31 3.39 -0.04
C CYS A 201 1.34 3.50 1.09
N GLU A 202 1.90 2.37 1.53
CA GLU A 202 3.01 2.31 2.50
C GLU A 202 2.79 3.19 3.75
N GLY A 203 1.60 3.12 4.35
CA GLY A 203 1.32 3.83 5.60
C GLY A 203 0.90 5.30 5.45
N ASN A 204 0.87 5.85 4.24
CA ASN A 204 0.57 7.27 3.98
C ASN A 204 -0.85 7.72 4.40
N TYR A 205 -1.68 6.81 4.92
CA TYR A 205 -3.01 7.09 5.46
C TYR A 205 -3.19 6.67 6.93
N ASN A 206 -2.11 6.35 7.64
CA ASN A 206 -2.14 5.87 9.03
C ASN A 206 -2.40 6.98 10.07
N ASP A 207 -2.10 8.24 9.75
CA ASP A 207 -2.28 9.36 10.67
C ASP A 207 -3.76 9.55 11.05
N GLU A 208 -4.07 9.47 12.35
CA GLU A 208 -5.46 9.51 12.82
C GLU A 208 -6.10 10.90 12.63
N GLU A 209 -5.33 11.98 12.73
CA GLU A 209 -5.84 13.33 12.50
C GLU A 209 -6.27 13.49 11.03
N PHE A 210 -5.43 13.01 10.11
CA PHE A 210 -5.72 12.92 8.69
C PHE A 210 -6.99 12.09 8.45
N ARG A 211 -7.11 10.90 9.06
CA ARG A 211 -8.30 10.04 8.88
C ARG A 211 -9.57 10.71 9.39
N ILE A 212 -9.52 11.44 10.51
CA ILE A 212 -10.64 12.24 11.02
C ILE A 212 -11.06 13.31 9.99
N LYS A 213 -10.08 14.07 9.47
CA LYS A 213 -10.33 15.11 8.45
C LYS A 213 -10.92 14.52 7.17
N ALA A 214 -10.33 13.43 6.66
CA ALA A 214 -10.80 12.71 5.48
C ALA A 214 -12.26 12.24 5.64
N ARG A 215 -12.60 11.60 6.78
CA ARG A 215 -13.98 11.18 7.07
C ARG A 215 -14.96 12.35 7.09
N SER A 216 -14.56 13.48 7.67
CA SER A 216 -15.39 14.70 7.69
C SER A 216 -15.63 15.25 6.28
N CYS A 217 -14.57 15.31 5.46
CA CYS A 217 -14.64 15.72 4.05
C CYS A 217 -15.58 14.82 3.24
N VAL A 218 -15.41 13.49 3.33
CA VAL A 218 -16.25 12.51 2.62
C VAL A 218 -17.73 12.70 2.96
N ARG A 219 -18.05 12.87 4.24
CA ARG A 219 -19.44 13.10 4.68
C ARG A 219 -20.02 14.38 4.06
N SER A 220 -19.25 15.47 4.04
CA SER A 220 -19.69 16.72 3.42
C SER A 220 -19.90 16.61 1.91
N LEU A 221 -19.09 15.83 1.20
CA LEU A 221 -19.29 15.59 -0.24
C LEU A 221 -20.52 14.72 -0.53
N LYS A 222 -20.81 13.73 0.31
CA LYS A 222 -22.01 12.87 0.16
C LYS A 222 -23.32 13.65 0.26
N GLU A 223 -23.34 14.76 1.00
CA GLU A 223 -24.50 15.64 1.12
C GLU A 223 -24.76 16.50 -0.14
N GLN A 224 -23.86 16.49 -1.12
CA GLN A 224 -23.95 17.32 -2.34
C GLN A 224 -24.66 16.63 -3.51
N TYR A 225 -25.18 15.41 -3.33
CA TYR A 225 -25.97 14.65 -4.32
C TYR A 225 -25.31 14.57 -5.71
N LEU A 226 -23.99 14.42 -5.73
CA LEU A 226 -23.22 14.20 -6.96
C LEU A 226 -23.50 12.81 -7.54
N ASP A 227 -23.33 12.65 -8.86
CA ASP A 227 -23.30 11.31 -9.44
C ASP A 227 -22.10 10.52 -8.86
N HIS A 228 -22.21 9.19 -8.83
CA HIS A 228 -21.20 8.34 -8.20
C HIS A 228 -19.78 8.55 -8.74
N CYS A 229 -19.62 8.79 -10.05
CA CYS A 229 -18.31 9.00 -10.64
C CYS A 229 -17.70 10.33 -10.19
N SER A 230 -18.49 11.41 -10.22
CA SER A 230 -18.06 12.72 -9.72
C SER A 230 -17.77 12.69 -8.22
N LEU A 231 -18.57 11.99 -7.42
CA LEU A 231 -18.35 11.84 -5.99
C LEU A 231 -17.04 11.11 -5.70
N ALA A 232 -16.80 9.97 -6.34
CA ALA A 232 -15.57 9.19 -6.18
C ALA A 232 -14.33 10.01 -6.56
N TYR A 233 -14.39 10.76 -7.67
CA TYR A 233 -13.32 11.66 -8.08
C TYR A 233 -13.05 12.74 -7.03
N ARG A 234 -14.10 13.46 -6.59
CA ARG A 234 -13.93 14.53 -5.60
C ARG A 234 -13.44 14.02 -4.25
N ILE A 235 -13.86 12.83 -3.83
CA ILE A 235 -13.30 12.18 -2.64
C ILE A 235 -11.79 11.94 -2.82
N ALA A 236 -11.39 11.36 -3.95
CA ALA A 236 -9.98 11.09 -4.23
C ALA A 236 -9.12 12.36 -4.33
N GLU A 237 -9.69 13.45 -4.85
CA GLU A 237 -9.00 14.73 -5.04
C GLU A 237 -8.97 15.61 -3.78
N GLU A 238 -10.08 15.67 -3.04
CA GLU A 238 -10.27 16.65 -1.97
C GLU A 238 -10.11 16.04 -0.58
N CYS A 239 -10.38 14.75 -0.40
CA CYS A 239 -10.41 14.12 0.93
C CYS A 239 -9.23 13.19 1.21
N VAL A 240 -8.71 12.50 0.18
CA VAL A 240 -7.67 11.46 0.36
C VAL A 240 -6.47 11.62 -0.60
N ASN A 241 -6.20 12.86 -0.99
CA ASN A 241 -5.10 13.23 -1.87
C ASN A 241 -3.77 13.36 -1.08
N GLY A 242 -2.63 13.27 -1.78
CA GLY A 242 -1.29 13.29 -1.20
C GLY A 242 -0.23 12.89 -2.23
N GLU A 243 1.04 12.83 -1.83
CA GLU A 243 2.15 12.43 -2.71
C GLU A 243 2.02 10.95 -3.15
N ILE A 244 1.68 10.06 -2.21
CA ILE A 244 1.44 8.63 -2.47
C ILE A 244 -0.05 8.32 -2.23
N ALA A 245 -0.87 8.52 -3.27
CA ALA A 245 -2.31 8.33 -3.22
C ALA A 245 -2.79 7.34 -4.29
N VAL A 246 -3.92 6.66 -4.05
CA VAL A 246 -4.52 5.74 -5.04
C VAL A 246 -4.82 6.43 -6.37
N LYS A 247 -5.16 7.73 -6.35
CA LYS A 247 -5.30 8.56 -7.55
C LYS A 247 -3.99 8.63 -8.36
N ASN A 248 -2.85 8.75 -7.69
CA ASN A 248 -1.54 8.81 -8.34
C ASN A 248 -1.12 7.44 -8.87
N ILE A 249 -1.44 6.36 -8.16
CA ILE A 249 -1.27 4.98 -8.66
C ILE A 249 -2.09 4.79 -9.94
N PHE A 250 -3.35 5.22 -9.94
CA PHE A 250 -4.22 5.17 -11.11
C PHE A 250 -3.64 5.94 -12.30
N LEU A 251 -3.23 7.19 -12.11
CA LEU A 251 -2.61 8.01 -13.16
C LEU A 251 -1.29 7.41 -13.67
N GLY A 252 -0.43 6.94 -12.77
CA GLY A 252 0.82 6.26 -13.13
C GLY A 252 0.56 4.98 -13.93
N THR A 253 -0.46 4.23 -13.57
CA THR A 253 -0.88 3.02 -14.30
C THR A 253 -1.33 3.38 -15.72
N ILE A 254 -2.10 4.47 -15.89
CA ILE A 254 -2.48 4.94 -17.23
C ILE A 254 -1.24 5.30 -18.05
N ILE A 255 -0.30 6.05 -17.48
CA ILE A 255 0.93 6.48 -18.19
C ILE A 255 1.70 5.29 -18.75
N VAL A 256 1.77 4.17 -18.02
CA VAL A 256 2.50 2.99 -18.48
C VAL A 256 1.77 2.21 -19.58
N VAL A 257 0.44 2.31 -19.66
CA VAL A 257 -0.37 1.60 -20.65
C VAL A 257 -0.55 2.42 -21.94
N VAL A 258 -0.52 3.76 -21.83
CA VAL A 258 -0.58 4.64 -22.99
C VAL A 258 0.74 4.57 -23.76
N PRO A 259 0.72 4.27 -25.07
CA PRO A 259 1.93 4.26 -25.86
C PRO A 259 2.51 5.67 -25.96
N SER A 260 3.84 5.81 -25.81
CA SER A 260 4.52 7.11 -25.67
C SER A 260 4.22 8.10 -26.80
N ASN A 261 3.98 7.59 -28.01
CA ASN A 261 3.63 8.41 -29.18
C ASN A 261 2.22 9.03 -29.10
N ALA A 262 1.30 8.50 -28.29
CA ALA A 262 -0.05 9.03 -28.15
C ALA A 262 -0.10 10.32 -27.31
N LEU A 263 0.86 10.52 -26.38
CA LEU A 263 0.94 11.74 -25.57
C LEU A 263 1.36 12.96 -26.42
N ASP A 264 2.27 12.75 -27.37
CA ASP A 264 2.84 13.80 -28.23
C ASP A 264 1.96 14.14 -29.44
N LEU A 265 1.12 13.21 -29.91
CA LEU A 265 0.34 13.35 -31.14
C LEU A 265 -1.08 13.90 -30.94
N LEU A 266 -1.50 14.16 -29.71
CA LEU A 266 -2.84 14.72 -29.46
C LEU A 266 -2.90 16.18 -29.93
N PRO A 267 -3.75 16.53 -30.92
CA PRO A 267 -3.96 17.92 -31.30
C PRO A 267 -4.42 18.72 -30.08
N SER A 268 -4.19 20.04 -30.09
CA SER A 268 -4.73 20.97 -29.10
C SER A 268 -6.26 20.99 -29.20
N ILE A 269 -6.92 19.95 -28.69
CA ILE A 269 -8.37 19.89 -28.62
C ILE A 269 -8.78 20.92 -27.57
N PRO A 270 -9.67 21.88 -27.89
CA PRO A 270 -10.15 22.82 -26.90
C PRO A 270 -10.82 22.05 -25.76
N LEU A 271 -10.47 22.42 -24.53
CA LEU A 271 -11.02 21.86 -23.30
C LEU A 271 -12.56 21.83 -23.40
N PRO A 272 -13.24 20.74 -22.97
CA PRO A 272 -14.70 20.69 -23.00
C PRO A 272 -15.24 21.89 -22.20
N THR A 273 -15.99 22.75 -22.89
CA THR A 273 -16.60 23.93 -22.28
C THR A 273 -17.72 23.44 -21.37
N ILE A 274 -17.56 23.59 -20.05
CA ILE A 274 -18.58 23.21 -19.07
C ILE A 274 -19.80 24.11 -19.28
N PRO A 275 -20.97 23.61 -19.71
CA PRO A 275 -22.18 24.41 -19.76
C PRO A 275 -22.76 24.47 -18.34
N GLY A 276 -22.87 25.67 -17.76
CA GLY A 276 -23.82 25.91 -16.66
C GLY A 276 -23.29 26.22 -15.26
N ILE A 277 -22.09 26.78 -15.09
CA ILE A 277 -21.81 27.55 -13.85
C ILE A 277 -22.30 28.98 -14.06
N SER A 278 -23.60 29.20 -13.86
CA SER A 278 -24.12 30.54 -13.60
C SER A 278 -23.67 30.93 -12.19
N ILE A 279 -22.55 31.64 -12.12
CA ILE A 279 -22.12 32.34 -10.91
C ILE A 279 -23.21 33.39 -10.62
N PRO A 280 -23.91 33.35 -9.46
CA PRO A 280 -24.76 34.47 -9.08
C PRO A 280 -23.85 35.67 -8.82
N THR A 281 -23.87 36.64 -9.73
CA THR A 281 -23.31 37.98 -9.53
C THR A 281 -24.04 38.69 -8.41
N LEU A 282 -23.52 38.57 -7.19
CA LEU A 282 -23.80 39.46 -6.08
C LEU A 282 -22.49 40.12 -5.67
N ILE A 283 -22.13 41.18 -6.40
CA ILE A 283 -21.12 42.16 -5.99
C ILE A 283 -21.85 43.50 -5.81
N PRO A 284 -21.97 44.04 -4.58
CA PRO A 284 -21.98 45.47 -4.40
C PRO A 284 -20.53 45.97 -4.48
N ASN A 285 -20.30 46.97 -5.34
CA ASN A 285 -19.03 47.66 -5.53
C ASN A 285 -18.31 48.00 -4.21
N LEU A 286 -17.12 47.44 -4.01
CA LEU A 286 -16.12 47.94 -3.06
C LEU A 286 -14.83 48.22 -3.85
N PRO A 287 -14.16 49.36 -3.62
CA PRO A 287 -12.97 49.74 -4.36
C PRO A 287 -11.76 48.88 -3.98
N LEU A 288 -11.03 48.48 -5.01
CA LEU A 288 -9.84 47.63 -4.99
C LEU A 288 -8.69 48.29 -4.20
N PRO A 289 -8.08 47.65 -3.19
CA PRO A 289 -6.79 48.08 -2.70
C PRO A 289 -5.69 47.63 -3.67
N THR A 290 -4.85 48.57 -4.08
CA THR A 290 -3.64 48.34 -4.86
C THR A 290 -2.68 47.44 -4.09
N LEU A 291 -2.40 46.24 -4.62
CA LEU A 291 -1.36 45.35 -4.10
C LEU A 291 -0.02 45.62 -4.83
N PRO A 292 1.11 45.76 -4.12
CA PRO A 292 2.41 46.03 -4.73
C PRO A 292 2.99 44.78 -5.39
N SER A 293 3.64 44.99 -6.54
CA SER A 293 4.38 43.98 -7.30
C SER A 293 5.63 43.53 -6.55
N LEU A 294 5.67 42.27 -6.12
CA LEU A 294 6.90 41.59 -5.70
C LEU A 294 6.96 40.24 -6.43
N LEU A 295 7.63 40.22 -7.58
CA LEU A 295 8.20 39.00 -8.13
C LEU A 295 9.53 38.74 -7.41
N PRO A 296 9.74 37.57 -6.79
CA PRO A 296 11.08 37.04 -6.61
C PRO A 296 11.45 36.15 -7.81
N ASN A 297 12.65 36.42 -8.33
CA ASN A 297 13.34 35.68 -9.37
C ASN A 297 13.59 34.23 -8.89
N LEU A 298 13.03 33.23 -9.58
CA LEU A 298 13.33 31.82 -9.31
C LEU A 298 14.63 31.42 -10.01
N THR A 299 15.75 31.51 -9.30
CA THR A 299 16.98 30.81 -9.68
C THR A 299 16.98 29.40 -9.07
N LEU A 300 17.18 28.40 -9.92
CA LEU A 300 17.25 26.98 -9.61
C LEU A 300 18.36 26.69 -8.57
N PRO A 301 18.09 26.02 -7.44
CA PRO A 301 19.16 25.61 -6.54
C PRO A 301 19.88 24.38 -7.09
N THR A 302 21.21 24.49 -7.15
CA THR A 302 22.14 23.39 -7.45
C THR A 302 22.11 22.33 -6.34
N LEU A 303 22.04 21.07 -6.78
CA LEU A 303 22.09 19.84 -5.99
C LEU A 303 23.30 19.78 -5.03
N PRO A 304 23.13 19.55 -3.71
CA PRO A 304 24.26 19.30 -2.83
C PRO A 304 24.73 17.84 -2.96
N THR A 305 25.99 17.67 -3.38
CA THR A 305 26.75 16.43 -3.20
C THR A 305 27.00 16.18 -1.72
N LEU A 306 26.27 15.24 -1.12
CA LEU A 306 26.58 14.71 0.21
C LEU A 306 27.48 13.47 0.06
N LEU A 307 28.79 13.69 0.21
CA LEU A 307 29.74 12.63 0.55
C LEU A 307 29.66 12.39 2.07
N PRO A 308 29.51 11.15 2.56
CA PRO A 308 29.54 10.90 4.00
C PRO A 308 30.99 10.94 4.51
N THR A 309 31.25 11.84 5.45
CA THR A 309 32.45 11.83 6.30
C THR A 309 32.40 10.67 7.29
N ILE A 310 33.40 9.79 7.21
CA ILE A 310 33.64 8.69 8.16
C ILE A 310 34.10 9.26 9.50
N PRO A 311 33.44 8.94 10.64
CA PRO A 311 34.00 9.18 11.95
C PRO A 311 34.94 8.03 12.32
N THR A 312 36.24 8.29 12.31
CA THR A 312 37.22 7.46 13.04
C THR A 312 37.04 7.67 14.54
N ALA A 313 36.34 6.76 15.20
CA ALA A 313 36.43 6.58 16.65
C ALA A 313 36.29 5.09 16.97
N LEU A 314 37.41 4.48 17.35
CA LEU A 314 37.54 3.11 17.83
C LEU A 314 37.28 3.09 19.34
N PRO A 315 36.30 2.33 19.86
CA PRO A 315 36.31 1.92 21.25
C PRO A 315 36.91 0.51 21.34
N THR A 316 38.15 0.44 21.80
CA THR A 316 38.73 -0.75 22.44
C THR A 316 37.89 -1.10 23.67
N ASN A 317 37.07 -2.15 23.59
CA ASN A 317 36.70 -3.02 24.73
C ASN A 317 36.07 -4.31 24.19
N LEU A 318 36.90 -5.33 24.05
CA LEU A 318 36.51 -6.70 23.68
C LEU A 318 36.38 -7.53 24.97
N PRO A 319 35.21 -8.11 25.30
CA PRO A 319 35.14 -9.20 26.25
C PRO A 319 35.42 -10.52 25.53
N THR A 320 36.53 -11.17 25.88
CA THR A 320 36.84 -12.57 25.55
C THR A 320 35.76 -13.49 26.12
N LEU A 321 34.91 -14.05 25.27
CA LEU A 321 34.06 -15.19 25.62
C LEU A 321 34.80 -16.49 25.29
N LEU A 322 35.25 -17.15 26.35
CA LEU A 322 35.82 -18.50 26.35
C LEU A 322 34.67 -19.52 26.22
N PRO A 323 34.74 -20.53 25.31
CA PRO A 323 33.71 -21.56 25.25
C PRO A 323 33.98 -22.66 26.29
N THR A 324 33.08 -22.79 27.25
CA THR A 324 33.09 -23.88 28.23
C THR A 324 32.40 -25.13 27.67
N ALA A 325 33.21 -26.20 27.54
CA ALA A 325 32.88 -27.61 27.67
C ALA A 325 31.68 -28.22 26.89
N LEU A 326 32.07 -29.06 25.93
CA LEU A 326 31.35 -30.16 25.31
C LEU A 326 31.01 -31.27 26.34
N PRO A 327 29.79 -31.82 26.40
CA PRO A 327 29.52 -33.04 27.16
C PRO A 327 29.73 -34.29 26.29
N THR A 328 30.68 -35.13 26.71
CA THR A 328 30.85 -36.52 26.28
C THR A 328 29.64 -37.36 26.66
N LEU A 329 28.94 -37.92 25.67
CA LEU A 329 28.02 -39.05 25.86
C LEU A 329 28.81 -40.35 25.70
N LEU A 330 28.90 -41.12 26.79
CA LEU A 330 29.37 -42.50 26.80
C LEU A 330 28.13 -43.43 26.66
N PRO A 331 28.19 -44.52 25.88
CA PRO A 331 27.10 -45.48 25.80
C PRO A 331 27.24 -46.54 26.90
N THR A 332 26.11 -46.92 27.49
CA THR A 332 25.99 -48.19 28.22
C THR A 332 24.89 -49.03 27.59
N ALA A 333 25.23 -50.31 27.45
CA ALA A 333 24.43 -51.42 26.93
C ALA A 333 23.09 -51.62 27.66
#